data_AF-A0A380Q790-F1
#
_entry.id   AF-A0A380Q790-F1
#
_cell.length_a   1.000
_cell.length_b   1.000
_cell.length_c   1.000
_cell.angle_alpha   90.00
_cell.angle_beta   90.00
_cell.angle_gamma   90.00
#
_symmetry.space_group_name_H-M   'P 1'
#
loop_
_entity.id
_entity.type
_entity.pdbx_description
1 polymer ?
#
loop_
_entity_poly.entity_id
_entity_poly.type
_entity_poly.pdbx_seq_one_letter_code
_entity_poly.pdbx_strand_id
1 'polypeptide(L)' 'MMQFGESEYAHIARRLADSGIAYFFEYNEENNCDVMVLADHSYAWPESIAIPFRNPVGIICAATRI' A
#
# COMPACT_ATOMS: atom_id res chain seq x y z
N MET A 1 13.85 -7.07 -24.14
CA MET A 1 13.39 -8.37 -23.61
C MET A 1 12.02 -8.66 -24.21
N MET A 2 11.79 -9.84 -24.82
CA MET A 2 10.60 -10.12 -25.62
C MET A 2 9.35 -10.30 -24.72
N GLN A 3 8.22 -9.74 -25.13
CA GLN A 3 6.90 -10.09 -24.61
C GLN A 3 6.30 -11.14 -25.54
N PHE A 4 5.88 -12.29 -24.99
CA PHE A 4 5.35 -13.37 -25.80
C PHE A 4 4.25 -14.12 -25.07
N GLY A 5 3.03 -14.11 -25.65
CA GLY A 5 1.89 -14.85 -25.11
C GLY A 5 1.37 -14.37 -23.75
N GLU A 6 1.85 -13.22 -23.26
CA GLU A 6 1.47 -12.64 -21.97
C GLU A 6 0.78 -11.27 -22.16
N SER A 7 -0.13 -10.91 -21.25
CA SER A 7 -0.77 -9.59 -21.24
C SER A 7 0.24 -8.50 -20.85
N GLU A 8 -0.03 -7.26 -21.26
CA GLU A 8 0.81 -6.10 -20.91
C GLU A 8 1.07 -6.01 -19.40
N TYR A 9 0.01 -6.22 -18.61
CA TYR A 9 0.12 -6.22 -17.15
C TYR A 9 1.03 -7.34 -16.64
N ALA A 10 0.88 -8.56 -17.15
CA ALA A 10 1.72 -9.68 -16.76
C ALA A 10 3.20 -9.45 -17.13
N HIS A 11 3.43 -8.85 -18.31
CA HIS A 11 4.77 -8.48 -18.75
C HIS A 11 5.43 -7.48 -17.79
N ILE A 12 4.72 -6.40 -17.46
CA ILE A 12 5.21 -5.33 -16.59
C ILE A 12 5.41 -5.85 -15.16
N ALA A 13 4.42 -6.56 -14.60
CA ALA A 13 4.49 -7.10 -13.25
C ALA A 13 5.68 -8.06 -13.09
N ARG A 14 5.92 -8.94 -14.07
CA ARG A 14 7.07 -9.85 -14.06
C ARG A 14 8.39 -9.06 -14.14
N ARG A 15 8.46 -8.01 -14.96
CA ARG A 15 9.67 -7.17 -15.07
C ARG A 15 9.97 -6.35 -13.81
N LEU A 16 8.95 -5.83 -13.15
CA LEU A 16 9.08 -5.13 -11.87
C LEU A 16 9.59 -6.10 -10.79
N ALA A 17 9.00 -7.30 -10.72
CA ALA A 17 9.43 -8.34 -9.78
C ALA A 17 10.88 -8.81 -10.04
N ASP A 18 11.27 -9.02 -11.30
CA ASP A 18 12.64 -9.40 -11.68
C ASP A 18 13.68 -8.36 -11.20
N SER A 19 13.28 -7.08 -11.14
CA SER A 19 14.14 -5.97 -10.71
C SER A 19 14.06 -5.67 -9.21
N GLY A 20 13.20 -6.38 -8.47
CA GLY A 20 12.94 -6.12 -7.05
C GLY A 20 12.16 -4.83 -6.77
N ILE A 21 11.47 -4.29 -7.76
CA ILE A 21 10.67 -3.06 -7.63
C ILE A 21 9.26 -3.43 -7.19
N ALA A 22 8.83 -2.88 -6.07
CA ALA A 22 7.44 -2.93 -5.61
C ALA A 22 6.67 -1.71 -6.11
N TYR A 23 5.33 -1.78 -6.07
CA TYR A 23 4.48 -0.64 -6.40
C TYR A 23 3.26 -0.59 -5.50
N PHE A 24 2.70 0.59 -5.33
CA PHE A 24 1.45 0.84 -4.62
C PHE A 24 0.67 1.99 -5.28
N PHE A 25 -0.60 2.14 -4.92
CA PHE A 25 -1.45 3.19 -5.44
C PHE A 25 -1.71 4.24 -4.38
N GLU A 26 -1.56 5.51 -4.76
CA GLU A 26 -1.95 6.67 -3.97
C GLU A 26 -3.04 7.45 -4.69
N TYR A 27 -4.02 7.91 -3.93
CA TYR A 27 -5.07 8.76 -4.46
C TYR A 27 -4.61 10.22 -4.43
N ASN A 28 -4.53 10.87 -5.59
CA ASN A 28 -4.23 12.29 -5.68
C ASN A 28 -5.53 13.09 -5.73
N GLU A 29 -5.82 13.83 -4.66
CA GLU A 29 -7.02 14.66 -4.50
C GLU A 29 -7.08 15.85 -5.47
N GLU A 30 -5.94 16.38 -5.93
CA GLU A 30 -5.90 17.54 -6.83
C GLU A 30 -6.35 17.19 -8.25
N ASN A 31 -5.97 15.98 -8.70
CA ASN A 31 -6.27 15.51 -10.05
C ASN A 31 -7.41 14.48 -10.10
N ASN A 32 -7.95 14.05 -8.95
CA ASN A 32 -8.93 12.97 -8.83
C ASN A 32 -8.50 11.69 -9.57
N CYS A 33 -7.21 11.34 -9.47
CA CYS A 33 -6.62 10.22 -10.18
C CYS A 33 -5.85 9.31 -9.23
N ASP A 34 -5.92 8.00 -9.50
CA ASP A 34 -5.05 7.02 -8.87
C ASP A 34 -3.67 7.06 -9.52
N VAL A 35 -2.65 7.32 -8.70
CA VAL A 35 -1.25 7.36 -9.13
C VAL A 35 -0.55 6.09 -8.68
N MET A 36 0.12 5.41 -9.61
CA MET A 36 0.95 4.26 -9.29
C MET A 36 2.37 4.73 -8.94
N VAL A 37 2.78 4.50 -7.69
CA VAL A 37 4.11 4.82 -7.19
C VAL A 37 4.97 3.57 -7.24
N LEU A 38 6.15 3.69 -7.85
CA LEU A 38 7.16 2.63 -7.89
C LEU A 38 8.17 2.83 -6.75
N ALA A 39 8.45 1.76 -6.01
CA ALA A 39 9.28 1.76 -4.83
C ALA A 39 10.34 0.65 -4.92
N ASP A 40 11.60 1.04 -4.89
CA ASP A 40 12.79 0.16 -4.87
C ASP A 40 13.50 0.16 -3.51
N HIS A 41 13.13 1.07 -2.60
CA HIS A 41 13.79 1.30 -1.32
C HIS A 41 12.78 1.54 -0.20
N SER A 42 13.18 1.27 1.05
CA SER A 42 12.30 1.36 2.22
C SER A 42 11.79 2.78 2.54
N TYR A 43 12.46 3.81 2.04
CA TYR A 43 12.04 5.21 2.24
C TYR A 43 10.94 5.67 1.28
N ALA A 44 10.63 4.89 0.23
CA ALA A 44 9.51 5.19 -0.66
C ALA A 44 8.15 4.89 -0.02
N TRP A 45 8.12 4.19 1.12
CA TRP A 45 6.88 3.90 1.83
C TRP A 45 6.43 5.13 2.63
N PRO A 46 5.12 5.42 2.67
CA PRO A 46 4.60 6.53 3.46
C PRO A 46 4.94 6.36 4.94
N GLU A 47 5.17 7.48 5.62
CA GLU A 47 5.52 7.46 7.04
C GLU A 47 4.48 6.71 7.87
N SER A 48 4.96 5.87 8.79
CA SER A 48 4.09 5.10 9.65
C SER A 48 3.28 6.02 10.57
N ILE A 49 1.95 5.94 10.47
CA ILE A 49 1.07 6.55 11.46
C ILE A 49 1.04 5.63 12.69
N ALA A 50 1.28 6.19 13.88
CA ALA A 50 1.18 5.45 15.12
C ALA A 50 -0.30 5.11 15.42
N ILE A 51 -0.73 3.90 15.07
CA ILE A 51 -2.06 3.39 15.40
C ILE A 51 -1.99 2.72 16.77
N PRO A 52 -2.63 3.28 17.82
CA PRO A 52 -2.57 2.69 19.15
C PRO A 52 -3.34 1.37 19.17
N PHE A 53 -2.72 0.31 19.68
CA PHE A 53 -3.40 -0.96 19.91
C PHE A 53 -4.49 -0.80 20.97
N ARG A 54 -5.73 -1.17 20.64
CA ARG A 54 -6.86 -1.21 21.58
C ARG A 54 -7.22 -2.66 21.85
N ASN A 55 -7.12 -3.09 23.11
CA ASN A 55 -7.53 -4.42 23.52
C ASN A 55 -9.05 -4.58 23.32
N PRO A 56 -9.53 -5.61 22.59
CA PRO A 56 -10.96 -5.84 22.37
C PRO A 56 -11.77 -6.06 23.66
N VAL A 57 -11.13 -6.40 24.78
CA VAL A 57 -11.80 -6.68 26.07
C VAL A 57 -12.20 -5.39 26.84
N GLY A 58 -11.79 -4.20 26.39
CA GLY A 58 -11.88 -2.95 27.15
C GLY A 58 -13.08 -2.02 26.90
N ILE A 59 -14.04 -2.35 26.02
CA ILE A 59 -15.21 -1.48 25.72
C ILE A 59 -16.33 -1.60 26.78
N ILE A 60 -16.14 -2.36 27.87
CA ILE A 60 -17.21 -2.64 28.85
C ILE A 60 -17.25 -1.67 30.05
N CYS A 61 -16.26 -0.81 30.31
CA CYS A 61 -16.27 0.03 31.52
C CYS A 61 -15.97 1.52 31.30
N ALA A 62 -16.84 2.24 30.59
CA ALA A 62 -16.90 3.70 30.65
C ALA A 62 -18.34 4.25 30.70
N ALA A 63 -19.30 3.47 31.21
CA ALA A 63 -20.71 3.89 31.34
C ALA A 63 -21.33 3.65 32.73
N THR A 64 -20.54 3.39 33.78
CA THR A 64 -21.09 3.25 35.14
C THR A 64 -20.27 4.07 36.14
N ARG A 65 -20.66 5.34 36.31
CA ARG A 65 -20.39 6.10 37.53
C ARG A 65 -21.45 5.67 38.56
N ILE A 66 -21.04 4.94 39.58
CA ILE A 66 -21.64 4.98 40.93
C ILE A 66 -20.70 5.83 41.77
#